data_AF-A0A1I6GP87-F1
#
_entry.id   AF-A0A1I6GP87-F1
#
_cell.length_a   1.000
_cell.length_b   1.000
_cell.length_c   1.000
_cell.angle_alpha   90.00
_cell.angle_beta   90.00
_cell.angle_gamma   90.00
#
_symmetry.space_group_name_H-M   'P 1'
#
loop_
_entity.id
_entity.type
_entity.pdbx_description
1 polymer ?
#
loop_
_entity_poly.entity_id
_entity_poly.type
_entity_poly.pdbx_seq_one_letter_code
_entity_poly.pdbx_strand_id
1 'polypeptide(L)'
;MLLAIAAIIVGLALLVWSADRFVDGAAATANHLGMPALLIGMVIIGFGTSAPEMVVSALASMQGNPGLALGNAYGSNITNIALILGITALLAPIAVASQVLKREAPMLIAITLLAAWPLIDGVITTLEAWVLLAIFASYLGWSIYQGMTGSTDTLSDDFDNEIKEATMPIGRAVTWLIIGLILLIISSRILVWGAVDIATALGVSDLVIGLTVVAVGTSLPELASAIAAVRKNEHDLALGNVIGSNMFNTLAVVGIAGAITPISLEPLVLSRDWLMMTVLTFMLLIFAFRPNSRPNRINRVHGGIFVACYVGYTIYVLQTGFIA
;
A
#
# COMPACT_ATOMS: atom_id res chain seq x y z
N MET A 1 12.69 21.98 -11.69
CA MET A 1 11.37 21.88 -12.39
C MET A 1 11.32 20.85 -13.53
N LEU A 2 11.73 21.13 -14.79
CA LEU A 2 11.56 20.12 -15.89
C LEU A 2 12.29 18.80 -15.60
N LEU A 3 13.53 18.88 -15.10
CA LEU A 3 14.32 17.70 -14.70
C LEU A 3 13.64 16.91 -13.58
N ALA A 4 13.01 17.60 -12.64
CA ALA A 4 12.32 16.98 -11.51
C ALA A 4 11.01 16.30 -11.93
N ILE A 5 10.23 16.92 -12.82
CA ILE A 5 9.06 16.27 -13.43
C ILE A 5 9.49 15.03 -14.20
N ALA A 6 10.55 15.13 -15.02
CA ALA A 6 11.10 13.99 -15.73
C ALA A 6 11.59 12.90 -14.76
N ALA A 7 12.25 13.28 -13.67
CA ALA A 7 12.69 12.36 -12.62
C ALA A 7 11.52 11.64 -11.96
N ILE A 8 10.42 12.34 -11.64
CA ILE A 8 9.21 11.68 -11.10
C ILE A 8 8.64 10.70 -12.13
N ILE A 9 8.43 11.12 -13.38
CA ILE A 9 7.80 10.26 -14.39
C ILE A 9 8.65 9.02 -14.68
N VAL A 10 9.95 9.20 -14.94
CA VAL A 10 10.89 8.10 -15.21
C VAL A 10 11.09 7.24 -13.96
N GLY A 11 11.22 7.89 -12.80
CA GLY A 11 11.35 7.24 -11.50
C GLY A 11 10.15 6.34 -11.21
N LEU A 12 8.92 6.83 -11.36
CA LEU A 12 7.70 6.04 -11.18
C LEU A 12 7.60 4.88 -12.17
N ALA A 13 7.83 5.14 -13.46
CA ALA A 13 7.77 4.09 -14.48
C ALA A 13 8.78 2.97 -14.20
N LEU A 14 10.00 3.33 -13.82
CA LEU A 14 11.04 2.37 -13.46
C LEU A 14 10.74 1.69 -12.12
N LEU A 15 10.15 2.40 -11.15
CA LEU A 15 9.77 1.86 -9.83
C LEU A 15 8.75 0.75 -9.97
N VAL A 16 7.63 1.02 -10.67
CA VAL A 16 6.57 0.03 -10.94
C VAL A 16 7.15 -1.18 -11.66
N TRP A 17 7.90 -0.95 -12.74
CA TRP A 17 8.48 -2.04 -13.52
C TRP A 17 9.49 -2.88 -12.72
N SER A 18 10.32 -2.24 -11.90
CA SER A 18 11.34 -2.94 -11.11
C SER A 18 10.75 -3.67 -9.91
N ALA A 19 9.67 -3.16 -9.32
CA ALA A 19 8.90 -3.84 -8.29
C ALA A 19 8.37 -5.17 -8.82
N ASP A 20 7.67 -5.17 -9.96
CA ASP A 20 7.16 -6.40 -10.59
C ASP A 20 8.28 -7.43 -10.80
N ARG A 21 9.43 -7.01 -11.35
CA ARG A 21 10.58 -7.90 -11.56
C ARG A 21 11.18 -8.43 -10.26
N PHE A 22 11.23 -7.58 -9.23
CA PHE A 22 11.69 -7.98 -7.90
C PHE A 22 10.77 -9.04 -7.30
N VAL A 23 9.44 -8.85 -7.36
CA VAL A 23 8.45 -9.80 -6.84
C VAL A 23 8.50 -11.12 -7.61
N ASP A 24 8.51 -11.08 -8.95
CA ASP A 24 8.63 -12.27 -9.79
C ASP A 24 9.89 -13.08 -9.44
N GLY A 25 11.03 -12.38 -9.33
CA GLY A 25 12.32 -12.99 -8.99
C GLY A 25 12.32 -13.58 -7.58
N ALA A 26 11.74 -12.87 -6.61
CA ALA A 26 11.61 -13.33 -5.24
C ALA A 26 10.73 -14.56 -5.12
N ALA A 27 9.55 -14.56 -5.74
CA ALA A 27 8.60 -15.65 -5.69
C ALA A 27 9.18 -16.91 -6.34
N ALA A 28 9.76 -16.78 -7.54
CA ALA A 28 10.39 -17.90 -8.23
C ALA A 28 11.61 -18.45 -7.48
N THR A 29 12.42 -17.58 -6.85
CA THR A 29 13.57 -18.01 -6.04
C THR A 29 13.09 -18.79 -4.81
N ALA A 30 12.10 -18.29 -4.09
CA ALA A 30 11.56 -18.98 -2.92
C ALA A 30 10.91 -20.33 -3.26
N ASN A 31 10.23 -20.43 -4.41
CA ASN A 31 9.69 -21.69 -4.92
C ASN A 31 10.80 -22.72 -5.15
N HIS A 32 11.91 -22.33 -5.77
CA HIS A 32 13.09 -23.21 -5.96
C HIS A 32 13.74 -23.64 -4.65
N LEU A 33 13.62 -22.83 -3.59
CA LEU A 33 14.11 -23.17 -2.25
C LEU A 33 13.13 -24.06 -1.45
N GLY A 34 12.03 -24.49 -2.07
CA GLY A 34 11.04 -25.37 -1.44
C GLY A 34 10.13 -24.66 -0.45
N MET A 35 10.02 -23.32 -0.53
CA MET A 35 9.07 -22.58 0.29
C MET A 35 7.63 -22.94 -0.13
N PRO A 36 6.72 -23.25 0.82
CA PRO A 36 5.32 -23.49 0.53
C PRO A 36 4.68 -22.35 -0.26
N ALA A 37 3.84 -22.68 -1.24
CA ALA A 37 3.14 -21.71 -2.09
C ALA A 37 2.39 -20.64 -1.30
N LEU A 38 1.71 -21.06 -0.24
CA LEU A 38 1.02 -20.17 0.67
C LEU A 38 1.94 -19.12 1.32
N LEU A 39 3.17 -19.50 1.72
CA LEU A 39 4.13 -18.56 2.30
C LEU A 39 4.68 -17.60 1.25
N ILE A 40 4.91 -18.08 0.03
CA ILE A 40 5.32 -17.23 -1.09
C ILE A 40 4.23 -16.18 -1.37
N GLY A 41 2.96 -16.60 -1.45
CA GLY A 41 1.83 -15.70 -1.62
C GLY A 41 1.68 -14.67 -0.50
N MET A 42 1.57 -15.13 0.74
CA MET A 42 1.33 -14.24 1.88
C MET A 42 2.51 -13.31 2.20
N VAL A 43 3.75 -13.79 2.03
CA VAL A 43 4.94 -13.03 2.42
C VAL A 43 5.55 -12.34 1.22
N ILE A 44 5.89 -13.06 0.15
CA ILE A 44 6.66 -12.46 -0.94
C ILE A 44 5.78 -11.60 -1.83
N ILE A 45 4.60 -12.09 -2.23
CA ILE A 45 3.68 -11.32 -3.08
C ILE A 45 3.04 -10.19 -2.24
N GLY A 46 2.64 -10.49 -1.01
CA GLY A 46 2.12 -9.51 -0.04
C GLY A 46 3.10 -8.37 0.27
N PHE A 47 4.37 -8.66 0.60
CA PHE A 47 5.39 -7.59 0.76
C PHE A 47 5.78 -6.97 -0.57
N GLY A 48 5.75 -7.76 -1.64
CA GLY A 48 6.24 -7.38 -2.94
C GLY A 48 5.47 -6.21 -3.54
N THR A 49 4.15 -6.24 -3.40
CA THR A 49 3.27 -5.15 -3.86
C THR A 49 3.49 -3.86 -3.08
N SER A 50 3.73 -3.92 -1.76
CA SER A 50 4.07 -2.76 -0.93
C SER A 50 5.57 -2.42 -0.88
N ALA A 51 6.42 -3.12 -1.65
CA ALA A 51 7.86 -2.87 -1.69
C ALA A 51 8.21 -1.46 -2.18
N PRO A 52 7.54 -0.89 -3.22
CA PRO A 52 7.72 0.51 -3.61
C PRO A 52 7.53 1.47 -2.44
N GLU A 53 6.44 1.35 -1.69
CA GLU A 53 6.10 2.22 -0.58
C GLU A 53 7.14 2.13 0.54
N MET A 54 7.55 0.90 0.91
CA MET A 54 8.56 0.69 1.94
C MET A 54 9.91 1.28 1.54
N VAL A 55 10.38 1.05 0.31
CA VAL A 55 11.69 1.51 -0.16
C VAL A 55 11.71 3.03 -0.35
N VAL A 56 10.66 3.61 -0.94
CA VAL A 56 10.53 5.06 -1.10
C VAL A 56 10.49 5.75 0.27
N SER A 57 9.72 5.24 1.22
CA SER A 57 9.57 5.83 2.55
C SER A 57 10.84 5.71 3.39
N ALA A 58 11.51 4.55 3.33
CA ALA A 58 12.81 4.37 3.97
C ALA A 58 13.85 5.36 3.42
N LEU A 59 13.94 5.48 2.09
CA LEU A 59 14.89 6.38 1.44
C LEU A 59 14.56 7.85 1.67
N ALA A 60 13.29 8.22 1.70
CA ALA A 60 12.84 9.57 2.02
C ALA A 60 13.25 9.96 3.44
N SER A 61 13.01 9.07 4.41
CA SER A 61 13.44 9.28 5.80
C SER A 61 14.96 9.35 5.92
N MET A 62 15.72 8.46 5.28
CA MET A 62 17.19 8.49 5.27
C MET A 62 17.76 9.78 4.65
N GLN A 63 17.01 10.42 3.75
CA GLN A 63 17.38 11.68 3.11
C GLN A 63 16.91 12.92 3.87
N GLY A 64 16.35 12.74 5.08
CA GLY A 64 15.93 13.85 5.93
C GLY A 64 14.53 14.40 5.63
N ASN A 65 13.72 13.69 4.83
CA ASN A 65 12.35 14.08 4.47
C ASN A 65 11.31 13.06 5.00
N PRO A 66 11.22 12.82 6.32
CA PRO A 66 10.29 11.85 6.88
C PRO A 66 8.80 12.24 6.68
N GLY A 67 8.51 13.51 6.45
CA GLY A 67 7.17 13.97 6.06
C GLY A 67 6.71 13.40 4.71
N LEU A 68 7.63 13.26 3.74
CA LEU A 68 7.36 12.61 2.46
C LEU A 68 7.01 11.12 2.66
N ALA A 69 7.71 10.45 3.58
CA ALA A 69 7.50 9.04 3.90
C ALA A 69 6.11 8.80 4.54
N LEU A 70 5.72 9.66 5.50
CA LEU A 70 4.39 9.61 6.09
C LEU A 70 3.29 9.91 5.07
N GLY A 71 3.53 10.92 4.23
CA GLY A 71 2.62 11.29 3.14
C GLY A 71 2.43 10.15 2.15
N ASN A 72 3.51 9.46 1.77
CA ASN A 72 3.43 8.27 0.95
C ASN A 72 2.58 7.18 1.63
N ALA A 73 2.82 6.86 2.91
CA ALA A 73 2.08 5.81 3.61
C ALA A 73 0.56 6.10 3.73
N TYR A 74 0.18 7.26 4.25
CA TYR A 74 -1.24 7.61 4.43
C TYR A 74 -1.92 7.98 3.12
N GLY A 75 -1.18 8.60 2.19
CA GLY A 75 -1.65 8.86 0.84
C GLY A 75 -1.96 7.57 0.10
N SER A 76 -1.09 6.55 0.20
CA SER A 76 -1.33 5.22 -0.39
C SER A 76 -2.56 4.56 0.22
N ASN A 77 -2.79 4.65 1.53
CA ASN A 77 -4.02 4.13 2.15
C ASN A 77 -5.29 4.77 1.61
N ILE A 78 -5.28 6.10 1.47
CA ILE A 78 -6.38 6.87 0.92
C ILE A 78 -6.58 6.56 -0.56
N THR A 79 -5.49 6.48 -1.32
CA THR A 79 -5.50 6.11 -2.75
C THR A 79 -6.05 4.71 -2.95
N ASN A 80 -5.61 3.73 -2.16
CA ASN A 80 -6.06 2.35 -2.25
C ASN A 80 -7.57 2.21 -2.06
N ILE A 81 -8.14 2.85 -1.04
CA ILE A 81 -9.58 2.78 -0.79
C ILE A 81 -10.37 3.67 -1.75
N ALA A 82 -10.00 4.93 -1.89
CA ALA A 82 -10.83 5.91 -2.57
C ALA A 82 -10.62 5.90 -4.10
N LEU A 83 -9.39 5.72 -4.57
CA LEU A 83 -9.09 5.70 -6.00
C LEU A 83 -9.10 4.27 -6.55
N ILE A 84 -8.33 3.34 -5.97
CA ILE A 84 -8.14 2.01 -6.56
C ILE A 84 -9.40 1.18 -6.46
N LEU A 85 -9.93 0.94 -5.25
CA LEU A 85 -11.22 0.26 -5.11
C LEU A 85 -12.35 1.04 -5.78
N GLY A 86 -12.29 2.37 -5.76
CA GLY A 86 -13.24 3.24 -6.45
C GLY A 86 -13.34 2.96 -7.95
N ILE A 87 -12.22 3.05 -8.67
CA ILE A 87 -12.11 2.75 -10.11
C ILE A 87 -12.47 1.29 -10.37
N THR A 88 -11.96 0.37 -9.56
CA THR A 88 -12.17 -1.06 -9.74
C THR A 88 -13.66 -1.41 -9.64
N ALA A 89 -14.36 -0.86 -8.65
CA ALA A 89 -15.79 -1.04 -8.46
C ALA A 89 -16.64 -0.37 -9.56
N LEU A 90 -16.16 0.73 -10.15
CA LEU A 90 -16.77 1.35 -11.33
C LEU A 90 -16.70 0.45 -12.56
N LEU A 91 -15.55 -0.20 -12.78
CA LEU A 91 -15.35 -1.14 -13.88
C LEU A 91 -16.25 -2.38 -13.70
N ALA A 92 -16.16 -3.05 -12.55
CA ALA A 92 -16.99 -4.19 -12.22
C ALA A 92 -17.30 -4.25 -10.72
N PRO A 93 -18.55 -4.56 -10.32
CA PRO A 93 -18.90 -4.72 -8.91
C PRO A 93 -18.00 -5.75 -8.23
N ILE A 94 -17.46 -5.41 -7.06
CA ILE A 94 -16.54 -6.26 -6.30
C ILE A 94 -17.36 -7.07 -5.31
N ALA A 95 -17.42 -8.39 -5.50
CA ALA A 95 -17.98 -9.28 -4.49
C ALA A 95 -17.07 -9.31 -3.26
N VAL A 96 -17.67 -9.41 -2.07
CA VAL A 96 -16.91 -9.40 -0.81
C VAL A 96 -17.16 -10.70 -0.04
N ALA A 97 -16.12 -11.54 0.07
CA ALA A 97 -16.17 -12.71 0.93
C ALA A 97 -16.44 -12.37 2.39
N SER A 98 -17.21 -13.24 3.04
CA SER A 98 -17.55 -13.11 4.47
C SER A 98 -16.31 -13.20 5.36
N GLN A 99 -15.25 -13.91 4.93
CA GLN A 99 -14.02 -14.06 5.69
C GLN A 99 -13.25 -12.73 5.78
N VAL A 100 -13.15 -11.99 4.68
CA VAL A 100 -12.52 -10.66 4.64
C VAL A 100 -13.23 -9.69 5.58
N LEU A 101 -14.56 -9.69 5.58
CA LEU A 101 -15.39 -8.87 6.48
C LEU A 101 -15.28 -9.24 7.97
N LYS A 102 -15.06 -10.52 8.29
CA LYS A 102 -15.02 -11.00 9.68
C LYS A 102 -13.63 -10.98 10.30
N ARG A 103 -12.58 -11.07 9.48
CA ARG A 103 -11.20 -11.21 9.95
C ARG A 103 -10.37 -9.98 9.61
N GLU A 104 -10.19 -9.67 8.33
CA GLU A 104 -9.27 -8.61 7.88
C GLU A 104 -9.83 -7.21 8.18
N ALA A 105 -11.12 -7.01 7.96
CA ALA A 105 -11.81 -5.74 8.17
C ALA A 105 -11.71 -5.21 9.62
N PRO A 106 -12.03 -6.01 10.68
CA PRO A 106 -11.83 -5.57 12.06
C PRO A 106 -10.38 -5.20 12.39
N MET A 107 -9.40 -5.91 11.83
CA MET A 107 -7.99 -5.59 12.05
C MET A 107 -7.59 -4.29 11.36
N LEU A 108 -8.06 -4.05 10.14
CA LEU A 108 -7.85 -2.79 9.45
C LEU A 108 -8.41 -1.61 10.28
N ILE A 109 -9.62 -1.74 10.85
CA ILE A 109 -10.15 -0.72 11.76
C ILE A 109 -9.25 -0.54 12.97
N ALA A 110 -8.90 -1.65 13.64
CA ALA A 110 -8.10 -1.59 14.85
C ALA A 110 -6.73 -0.92 14.60
N ILE A 111 -6.07 -1.24 13.49
CA ILE A 111 -4.79 -0.64 13.08
C ILE A 111 -4.98 0.82 12.68
N THR A 112 -6.04 1.15 11.94
CA THR A 112 -6.35 2.53 11.56
C THR A 112 -6.57 3.39 12.81
N LEU A 113 -7.30 2.88 13.80
CA LEU A 113 -7.52 3.58 15.08
C LEU A 113 -6.26 3.65 15.93
N LEU A 114 -5.49 2.56 16.00
CA LEU A 114 -4.17 2.54 16.66
C LEU A 114 -3.24 3.59 16.07
N ALA A 115 -3.29 3.81 14.75
CA ALA A 115 -2.43 4.77 14.07
C ALA A 115 -2.66 6.22 14.51
N ALA A 116 -3.78 6.55 15.18
CA ALA A 116 -3.93 7.88 15.79
C ALA A 116 -2.98 8.10 16.96
N TRP A 117 -2.63 7.04 17.72
CA TRP A 117 -1.89 7.19 18.97
C TRP A 117 -0.53 7.91 18.79
N PRO A 118 0.35 7.50 17.85
CA PRO A 118 1.61 8.21 17.59
C PRO A 118 1.47 9.61 16.97
N LEU A 119 0.24 10.05 16.66
CA LEU A 119 -0.02 11.34 16.04
C LEU A 119 -0.49 12.41 17.03
N ILE A 120 -0.83 12.03 18.26
CA ILE A 120 -1.52 12.91 19.23
C ILE A 120 -0.61 14.05 19.70
N ASP A 121 0.67 13.76 19.95
CA ASP A 121 1.67 14.71 20.43
C ASP A 121 2.38 15.47 19.30
N GLY A 122 2.02 15.18 18.05
CA GLY A 122 2.59 15.83 16.88
C GLY A 122 3.97 15.31 16.46
N VAL A 123 4.47 14.23 17.05
CA VAL A 123 5.75 13.63 16.67
C VAL A 123 5.69 12.10 16.77
N ILE A 124 5.91 11.39 15.67
CA ILE A 124 6.12 9.94 15.74
C ILE A 124 7.56 9.69 16.19
N THR A 125 7.73 9.21 17.41
CA THR A 125 9.05 8.88 17.97
C THR A 125 9.60 7.59 17.36
N THR A 126 10.92 7.41 17.42
CA THR A 126 11.55 6.14 16.99
C THR A 126 11.04 4.95 17.79
N LEU A 127 10.74 5.14 19.08
CA LEU A 127 10.20 4.08 19.93
C LEU A 127 8.81 3.65 19.47
N GLU A 128 7.90 4.60 19.22
CA GLU A 128 6.56 4.29 18.71
C GLU A 128 6.63 3.63 17.33
N ALA A 129 7.54 4.07 16.48
CA ALA A 129 7.77 3.45 15.17
C ALA A 129 8.23 1.98 15.30
N TRP A 130 9.14 1.67 16.23
CA TRP A 130 9.52 0.29 16.55
C TRP A 130 8.36 -0.52 17.14
N VAL A 131 7.47 0.10 17.92
CA VAL A 131 6.25 -0.54 18.40
C VAL A 131 5.32 -0.89 17.23
N LEU A 132 5.13 0.00 16.26
CA LEU A 132 4.36 -0.29 15.04
C LEU A 132 4.97 -1.48 14.26
N LEU A 133 6.29 -1.55 14.14
CA LEU A 133 7.00 -2.68 13.51
C LEU A 133 6.85 -3.98 14.30
N ALA A 134 6.86 -3.93 15.63
CA ALA A 134 6.62 -5.10 16.46
C ALA A 134 5.19 -5.62 16.31
N ILE A 135 4.21 -4.72 16.22
CA ILE A 135 2.80 -5.05 15.94
C ILE A 135 2.68 -5.65 14.53
N PHE A 136 3.35 -5.08 13.54
CA PHE A 136 3.41 -5.62 12.19
C PHE A 136 3.95 -7.04 12.15
N ALA A 137 5.11 -7.29 12.76
CA ALA A 137 5.72 -8.61 12.83
C ALA A 137 4.82 -9.63 13.53
N SER A 138 4.13 -9.21 14.61
CA SER A 138 3.18 -10.04 15.34
C SER A 138 1.95 -10.38 14.49
N TYR A 139 1.38 -9.38 13.81
CA TYR A 139 0.26 -9.55 12.89
C TYR A 139 0.61 -10.49 11.74
N LEU A 140 1.76 -10.27 11.09
CA LEU A 140 2.24 -11.09 9.99
C LEU A 140 2.48 -12.53 10.43
N GLY A 141 3.17 -12.72 11.57
CA GLY A 141 3.40 -14.06 12.13
C GLY A 141 2.11 -14.80 12.46
N TRP A 142 1.12 -14.09 13.02
CA TRP A 142 -0.19 -14.66 13.30
C TRP A 142 -1.00 -14.96 12.03
N SER A 143 -0.91 -14.11 11.00
CA SER A 143 -1.55 -14.33 9.70
C SER A 143 -0.97 -15.56 9.00
N ILE A 144 0.36 -15.69 8.99
CA ILE A 144 1.10 -16.84 8.48
C ILE A 144 0.69 -18.11 9.23
N TYR A 145 0.73 -18.09 10.57
CA TYR A 145 0.38 -19.24 11.39
C TYR A 145 -1.04 -19.74 11.10
N GLN A 146 -2.00 -18.82 10.99
CA GLN A 146 -3.37 -19.19 10.63
C GLN A 146 -3.51 -19.68 9.20
N GLY A 147 -2.79 -19.11 8.24
CA GLY A 147 -2.77 -19.61 6.87
C GLY A 147 -2.28 -21.06 6.83
N MET A 148 -1.27 -21.40 7.64
CA MET A 148 -0.71 -22.75 7.70
C MET A 148 -1.56 -23.77 8.47
N THR A 149 -2.45 -23.33 9.37
CA THR A 149 -3.26 -24.19 10.25
C THR A 149 -4.74 -24.26 9.89
N GLY A 150 -5.25 -23.31 9.10
CA GLY A 150 -6.63 -23.30 8.59
C GLY A 150 -6.84 -24.30 7.46
N SER A 151 -8.02 -24.93 7.42
CA SER A 151 -8.37 -25.97 6.45
C SER A 151 -8.12 -25.54 5.00
N THR A 152 -7.23 -26.28 4.37
CA THR A 152 -6.81 -26.32 2.98
C THR A 152 -7.99 -26.55 2.04
N ASP A 153 -8.12 -25.70 1.02
CA ASP A 153 -8.22 -26.14 -0.39
C ASP A 153 -8.22 -24.91 -1.31
N THR A 154 -8.99 -23.85 -1.04
CA THR A 154 -9.14 -22.74 -2.01
C THR A 154 -7.96 -21.77 -2.06
N LEU A 155 -7.44 -21.29 -0.92
CA LEU A 155 -6.33 -20.32 -0.87
C LEU A 155 -4.99 -20.92 -1.32
N SER A 156 -4.77 -22.21 -1.01
CA SER A 156 -3.60 -22.95 -1.49
C SER A 156 -3.64 -23.14 -2.99
N ASP A 157 -4.81 -23.46 -3.56
CA ASP A 157 -4.98 -23.66 -5.00
C ASP A 157 -4.76 -22.36 -5.79
N ASP A 158 -5.24 -21.22 -5.28
CA ASP A 158 -5.04 -19.90 -5.90
C ASP A 158 -3.54 -19.54 -5.98
N PHE A 159 -2.79 -19.67 -4.87
CA PHE A 159 -1.35 -19.41 -4.87
C PHE A 159 -0.56 -20.47 -5.64
N ASP A 160 -0.96 -21.74 -5.61
CA ASP A 160 -0.33 -22.79 -6.41
C ASP A 160 -0.45 -22.50 -7.91
N ASN A 161 -1.59 -21.98 -8.38
CA ASN A 161 -1.78 -21.60 -9.77
C ASN A 161 -0.91 -20.39 -10.15
N GLU A 162 -0.84 -19.37 -9.29
CA GLU A 162 -0.03 -18.17 -9.50
C GLU A 162 1.49 -18.50 -9.53
N ILE A 163 1.92 -19.45 -8.69
CA ILE A 163 3.33 -19.91 -8.63
C ILE A 163 3.67 -20.89 -9.75
N LYS A 164 2.71 -21.71 -10.23
CA LYS A 164 2.87 -22.54 -11.43
C LYS A 164 3.01 -21.71 -12.70
N GLU A 165 2.45 -20.50 -12.76
CA GLU A 165 2.71 -19.56 -13.86
C GLU A 165 4.14 -18.95 -13.77
N ALA A 166 4.72 -18.87 -12.56
CA ALA A 166 6.07 -18.36 -12.31
C ALA A 166 7.19 -19.39 -12.56
N THR A 167 7.09 -20.23 -13.61
CA THR A 167 8.16 -21.17 -14.00
C THR A 167 9.34 -20.43 -14.62
N MET A 168 10.20 -19.89 -13.76
CA MET A 168 11.42 -19.20 -14.16
C MET A 168 12.64 -20.00 -13.70
N PRO A 169 13.65 -20.26 -14.57
CA PRO A 169 14.88 -20.92 -14.13
C PRO A 169 15.56 -20.16 -12.98
N ILE A 170 16.09 -20.86 -11.99
CA ILE A 170 16.71 -20.25 -10.79
C ILE A 170 17.72 -19.14 -11.10
N GLY A 171 18.55 -19.31 -12.12
CA GLY A 171 19.53 -18.28 -12.51
C GLY A 171 18.86 -16.97 -12.93
N ARG A 172 17.74 -17.05 -13.66
CA ARG A 172 16.95 -15.88 -14.06
C ARG A 172 16.15 -15.31 -12.88
N ALA A 173 15.63 -16.18 -12.00
CA ALA A 173 14.91 -15.76 -10.79
C ALA A 173 15.81 -14.94 -9.85
N VAL A 174 17.01 -15.44 -9.54
CA VAL A 174 18.01 -14.73 -8.72
C VAL A 174 18.49 -13.46 -9.42
N THR A 175 18.65 -13.50 -10.75
CA THR A 175 19.02 -12.29 -11.52
C THR A 175 17.96 -11.20 -11.37
N TRP A 176 16.68 -11.54 -11.53
CA TRP A 176 15.60 -10.57 -11.38
C TRP A 176 15.38 -10.12 -9.93
N LEU A 177 15.57 -11.00 -8.95
CA LEU A 177 15.60 -10.62 -7.54
C LEU A 177 16.62 -9.50 -7.29
N ILE A 178 17.86 -9.70 -7.74
CA ILE A 178 18.97 -8.77 -7.49
C ILE A 178 18.82 -7.49 -8.33
N ILE A 179 18.62 -7.62 -9.64
CA ILE A 179 18.51 -6.47 -10.55
C ILE A 179 17.23 -5.67 -10.25
N GLY A 180 16.12 -6.35 -9.97
CA GLY A 180 14.86 -5.74 -9.57
C GLY A 180 15.05 -4.89 -8.31
N LEU A 181 15.68 -5.43 -7.27
CA LEU A 181 15.96 -4.69 -6.04
C LEU A 181 16.87 -3.46 -6.28
N ILE A 182 17.95 -3.62 -7.06
CA ILE A 182 18.86 -2.51 -7.39
C ILE A 182 18.10 -1.40 -8.13
N LEU A 183 17.30 -1.76 -9.14
CA LEU A 183 16.52 -0.80 -9.92
C LEU A 183 15.39 -0.17 -9.09
N LEU A 184 14.80 -0.91 -8.15
CA LEU A 184 13.82 -0.41 -7.19
C LEU A 184 14.44 0.68 -6.30
N ILE A 185 15.65 0.46 -5.80
CA ILE A 185 16.38 1.46 -5.00
C ILE A 185 16.76 2.68 -5.84
N ILE A 186 17.28 2.48 -7.05
CA ILE A 186 17.68 3.58 -7.95
C ILE A 186 16.46 4.44 -8.34
N SER A 187 15.38 3.80 -8.77
CA SER A 187 14.14 4.48 -9.15
C SER A 187 13.52 5.23 -7.98
N SER A 188 13.50 4.64 -6.79
CA SER A 188 13.04 5.31 -5.56
C SER A 188 13.87 6.56 -5.24
N ARG A 189 15.21 6.52 -5.42
CA ARG A 189 16.06 7.71 -5.22
C ARG A 189 15.75 8.81 -6.23
N ILE A 190 15.57 8.45 -7.50
CA ILE A 190 15.21 9.41 -8.56
C ILE A 190 13.85 10.06 -8.25
N LEU A 191 12.88 9.25 -7.83
CA LEU A 191 11.54 9.70 -7.45
C LEU A 191 11.58 10.67 -6.25
N VAL A 192 12.25 10.29 -5.16
CA VAL A 192 12.36 11.12 -3.95
C VAL A 192 13.05 12.44 -4.29
N TRP A 193 14.12 12.42 -5.08
CA TRP A 193 14.81 13.64 -5.51
C TRP A 193 13.89 14.56 -6.32
N GLY A 194 13.14 14.01 -7.29
CA GLY A 194 12.19 14.78 -8.09
C GLY A 194 11.03 15.34 -7.26
N ALA A 195 10.51 14.55 -6.31
CA ALA A 195 9.45 14.95 -5.40
C ALA A 195 9.86 16.15 -4.53
N VAL A 196 11.04 16.08 -3.91
CA VAL A 196 11.57 17.14 -3.03
C VAL A 196 11.90 18.42 -3.82
N ASP A 197 12.47 18.31 -5.03
CA ASP A 197 12.73 19.49 -5.89
C ASP A 197 11.43 20.20 -6.28
N ILE A 198 10.36 19.45 -6.57
CA ILE A 198 9.05 20.03 -6.88
C ILE A 198 8.41 20.66 -5.64
N ALA A 199 8.43 19.97 -4.50
CA ALA A 199 7.90 20.50 -3.23
C ALA A 199 8.54 21.86 -2.92
N THR A 200 9.88 21.91 -2.97
CA THR A 200 10.69 23.11 -2.74
C THR A 200 10.36 24.22 -3.75
N ALA A 201 10.28 23.88 -5.05
CA ALA A 201 10.01 24.86 -6.10
C ALA A 201 8.60 25.45 -6.06
N LEU A 202 7.61 24.70 -5.57
CA LEU A 202 6.22 25.13 -5.47
C LEU A 202 5.87 25.76 -4.11
N GLY A 203 6.78 25.72 -3.13
CA GLY A 203 6.50 26.16 -1.76
C GLY A 203 5.45 25.28 -1.08
N VAL A 204 5.40 24.00 -1.45
CA VAL A 204 4.46 23.00 -0.92
C VAL A 204 5.24 22.05 -0.04
N SER A 205 4.63 21.54 1.03
CA SER A 205 5.33 20.61 1.91
C SER A 205 5.59 19.26 1.26
N ASP A 206 6.69 18.61 1.66
CA ASP A 206 7.02 17.26 1.21
C ASP A 206 5.90 16.26 1.54
N LEU A 207 5.17 16.49 2.63
CA LEU A 207 3.99 15.71 3.02
C LEU A 207 2.93 15.73 1.90
N VAL A 208 2.62 16.89 1.33
CA VAL A 208 1.57 17.04 0.30
C VAL A 208 1.97 16.34 -1.00
N ILE A 209 3.24 16.43 -1.41
CA ILE A 209 3.74 15.68 -2.56
C ILE A 209 3.70 14.17 -2.28
N GLY A 210 4.02 13.77 -1.05
CA GLY A 210 3.88 12.39 -0.56
C GLY A 210 2.45 11.87 -0.67
N LEU A 211 1.49 12.62 -0.12
CA LEU A 211 0.05 12.29 -0.10
C LEU A 211 -0.59 12.20 -1.49
N THR A 212 0.04 12.80 -2.51
CA THR A 212 -0.53 12.95 -3.84
C THR A 212 0.25 12.17 -4.89
N VAL A 213 1.31 12.77 -5.43
CA VAL A 213 2.03 12.24 -6.60
C VAL A 213 2.76 10.94 -6.25
N VAL A 214 3.43 10.89 -5.09
CA VAL A 214 4.21 9.72 -4.70
C VAL A 214 3.28 8.56 -4.35
N ALA A 215 2.30 8.79 -3.46
CA ALA A 215 1.29 7.79 -3.09
C ALA A 215 0.53 7.19 -4.27
N VAL A 216 0.11 8.01 -5.25
CA VAL A 216 -0.55 7.50 -6.45
C VAL A 216 0.39 6.61 -7.25
N GLY A 217 1.64 7.06 -7.41
CA GLY A 217 2.62 6.39 -8.23
C GLY A 217 3.10 5.07 -7.65
N THR A 218 3.33 5.01 -6.33
CA THR A 218 3.73 3.79 -5.61
C THR A 218 2.61 2.77 -5.58
N SER A 219 1.34 3.19 -5.56
CA SER A 219 0.17 2.30 -5.54
C SER A 219 -0.41 1.94 -6.92
N LEU A 220 0.27 2.29 -8.01
CA LEU A 220 -0.09 1.82 -9.36
C LEU A 220 -0.03 0.28 -9.53
N PRO A 221 0.93 -0.46 -8.94
CA PRO A 221 0.93 -1.92 -8.96
C PRO A 221 -0.35 -2.50 -8.36
N GLU A 222 -0.83 -1.94 -7.23
CA GLU A 222 -2.09 -2.34 -6.60
C GLU A 222 -3.28 -2.09 -7.51
N LEU A 223 -3.30 -0.96 -8.25
CA LEU A 223 -4.35 -0.68 -9.22
C LEU A 223 -4.35 -1.72 -10.35
N ALA A 224 -3.18 -2.04 -10.89
CA ALA A 224 -3.04 -3.05 -11.93
C ALA A 224 -3.50 -4.43 -11.44
N SER A 225 -3.06 -4.82 -10.23
CA SER A 225 -3.45 -6.08 -9.58
C SER A 225 -4.96 -6.15 -9.31
N ALA A 226 -5.56 -5.10 -8.74
CA ALA A 226 -7.00 -5.04 -8.47
C ALA A 226 -7.84 -5.14 -9.74
N ILE A 227 -7.44 -4.45 -10.82
CA ILE A 227 -8.10 -4.55 -12.12
C ILE A 227 -7.94 -5.96 -12.72
N ALA A 228 -6.76 -6.56 -12.63
CA ALA A 228 -6.50 -7.90 -13.15
C ALA A 228 -7.35 -8.95 -12.42
N ALA A 229 -7.35 -8.93 -11.09
CA ALA A 229 -8.13 -9.84 -10.24
C ALA A 229 -9.63 -9.74 -10.55
N VAL A 230 -10.18 -8.51 -10.64
CA VAL A 230 -11.60 -8.33 -10.96
C VAL A 230 -11.95 -8.78 -12.39
N ARG A 231 -11.03 -8.64 -13.37
CA ARG A 231 -11.23 -9.18 -14.72
C ARG A 231 -11.23 -10.71 -14.76
N LYS A 232 -10.52 -11.37 -13.84
CA LYS A 232 -10.51 -12.82 -13.65
C LYS A 232 -11.68 -13.34 -12.79
N ASN A 233 -12.56 -12.45 -12.32
CA ASN A 233 -13.62 -12.74 -11.32
C ASN A 233 -13.09 -13.13 -9.92
N GLU A 234 -11.82 -12.83 -9.64
CA GLU A 234 -11.15 -13.06 -8.35
C GLU A 234 -11.34 -11.84 -7.42
N HIS A 235 -12.60 -11.47 -7.15
CA HIS A 235 -12.93 -10.23 -6.44
C HIS A 235 -12.37 -10.17 -5.01
N ASP A 236 -12.25 -11.32 -4.35
CA ASP A 236 -11.74 -11.43 -2.99
C ASP A 236 -10.26 -11.07 -2.90
N LEU A 237 -9.49 -11.43 -3.94
CA LEU A 237 -8.08 -11.08 -4.05
C LEU A 237 -7.88 -9.57 -4.19
N ALA A 238 -8.72 -8.90 -4.99
CA ALA A 238 -8.66 -7.45 -5.17
C ALA A 238 -8.91 -6.69 -3.86
N LEU A 239 -9.92 -7.08 -3.08
CA LEU A 239 -10.22 -6.44 -1.81
C LEU A 239 -9.19 -6.79 -0.73
N GLY A 240 -8.77 -8.06 -0.67
CA GLY A 240 -7.74 -8.54 0.25
C GLY A 240 -6.42 -7.79 0.06
N ASN A 241 -6.00 -7.58 -1.19
CA ASN A 241 -4.79 -6.83 -1.52
C ASN A 241 -4.85 -5.38 -1.02
N VAL A 242 -5.97 -4.68 -1.22
CA VAL A 242 -6.14 -3.31 -0.74
C VAL A 242 -6.14 -3.23 0.80
N ILE A 243 -6.87 -4.13 1.47
CA ILE A 243 -6.92 -4.15 2.94
C ILE A 243 -5.54 -4.47 3.52
N GLY A 244 -4.86 -5.49 2.97
CA GLY A 244 -3.52 -5.89 3.38
C GLY A 244 -2.50 -4.78 3.17
N SER A 245 -2.44 -4.20 1.97
CA SER A 245 -1.52 -3.10 1.65
C SER A 245 -1.76 -1.90 2.58
N ASN A 246 -3.01 -1.60 2.95
CA ASN A 246 -3.28 -0.55 3.93
C ASN A 246 -2.75 -0.83 5.35
N MET A 247 -2.82 -2.08 5.80
CA MET A 247 -2.26 -2.49 7.07
C MET A 247 -0.72 -2.42 7.04
N PHE A 248 -0.11 -2.82 5.92
CA PHE A 248 1.34 -2.76 5.70
C PHE A 248 1.83 -1.32 5.66
N ASN A 249 1.15 -0.43 4.95
CA ASN A 249 1.48 0.98 4.91
C ASN A 249 1.41 1.62 6.31
N THR A 250 0.35 1.32 7.05
CA THR A 250 0.16 1.89 8.39
C THR A 250 1.20 1.41 9.40
N LEU A 251 1.53 0.12 9.38
CA LEU A 251 2.43 -0.47 10.38
C LEU A 251 3.88 -0.52 9.92
N ALA A 252 4.14 -1.07 8.74
CA ALA A 252 5.48 -1.29 8.21
C ALA A 252 6.06 -0.02 7.59
N VAL A 253 5.33 0.67 6.71
CA VAL A 253 5.89 1.83 5.99
C VAL A 253 6.12 3.01 6.95
N VAL A 254 5.12 3.37 7.76
CA VAL A 254 5.29 4.38 8.82
C VAL A 254 6.31 3.93 9.86
N GLY A 255 6.27 2.66 10.28
CA GLY A 255 7.20 2.11 11.26
C GLY A 255 8.66 2.14 10.79
N ILE A 256 8.95 1.78 9.53
CA ILE A 256 10.29 1.83 8.96
C ILE A 256 10.78 3.28 8.89
N ALA A 257 9.95 4.19 8.38
CA ALA A 257 10.30 5.60 8.28
C ALA A 257 10.60 6.20 9.66
N GLY A 258 9.70 6.04 10.63
CA GLY A 258 9.86 6.57 11.98
C GLY A 258 11.03 5.93 12.75
N ALA A 259 11.35 4.66 12.48
CA ALA A 259 12.50 3.98 13.10
C ALA A 259 13.84 4.52 12.57
N ILE A 260 13.88 4.99 11.31
CA ILE A 260 15.06 5.63 10.70
C ILE A 260 15.22 7.06 11.23
N THR A 261 14.15 7.85 11.25
CA THR A 261 14.18 9.23 11.72
C THR A 261 12.83 9.60 12.33
N PRO A 262 12.78 10.20 13.54
CA PRO A 262 11.53 10.70 14.11
C PRO A 262 10.77 11.61 13.14
N ILE A 263 9.46 11.46 13.08
CA ILE A 263 8.62 12.18 12.12
C ILE A 263 7.88 13.31 12.84
N SER A 264 8.34 14.54 12.67
CA SER A 264 7.58 15.72 13.09
C SER A 264 6.37 15.91 12.18
N LEU A 265 5.19 16.04 12.79
CA LEU A 265 3.92 16.07 12.07
C LEU A 265 3.47 17.51 11.81
N GLU A 266 2.88 17.73 10.64
CA GLU A 266 2.07 18.92 10.43
C GLU A 266 0.77 18.81 11.24
N PRO A 267 0.23 19.91 11.80
CA PRO A 267 -1.01 19.89 12.58
C PRO A 267 -2.23 19.28 11.86
N LEU A 268 -2.20 19.32 10.52
CA LEU A 268 -3.25 18.78 9.68
C LEU A 268 -3.20 17.25 9.53
N VAL A 269 -2.09 16.57 9.83
CA VAL A 269 -1.98 15.11 9.62
C VAL A 269 -3.09 14.35 10.36
N LEU A 270 -3.29 14.63 11.65
CA LEU A 270 -4.30 13.94 12.46
C LEU A 270 -5.72 14.36 12.07
N SER A 271 -5.95 15.65 11.85
CA SER A 271 -7.29 16.22 11.65
C SER A 271 -7.81 16.12 10.22
N ARG A 272 -6.93 16.02 9.22
CA ARG A 272 -7.26 15.91 7.79
C ARG A 272 -6.96 14.52 7.25
N ASP A 273 -5.71 14.08 7.32
CA ASP A 273 -5.23 12.93 6.54
C ASP A 273 -5.61 11.61 7.22
N TRP A 274 -5.30 11.45 8.50
CA TRP A 274 -5.71 10.30 9.30
C TRP A 274 -7.23 10.21 9.44
N LEU A 275 -7.91 11.36 9.62
CA LEU A 275 -9.38 11.40 9.69
C LEU A 275 -10.01 10.94 8.36
N MET A 276 -9.50 11.42 7.22
CA MET A 276 -9.99 10.99 5.91
C MET A 276 -9.77 9.49 5.70
N MET A 277 -8.57 8.98 6.02
CA MET A 277 -8.27 7.56 5.97
C MET A 277 -9.23 6.75 6.84
N THR A 278 -9.52 7.21 8.06
CA THR A 278 -10.47 6.58 8.98
C THR A 278 -11.87 6.56 8.41
N VAL A 279 -12.37 7.71 7.92
CA VAL A 279 -13.70 7.81 7.28
C VAL A 279 -13.80 6.85 6.10
N LEU A 280 -12.79 6.80 5.23
CA LEU A 280 -12.77 5.88 4.09
C LEU A 280 -12.77 4.41 4.52
N THR A 281 -12.01 4.03 5.55
CA THR A 281 -12.01 2.68 6.12
C THR A 281 -13.39 2.31 6.65
N PHE A 282 -14.07 3.18 7.38
CA PHE A 282 -15.44 2.92 7.85
C PHE A 282 -16.44 2.87 6.70
N MET A 283 -16.33 3.76 5.71
CA MET A 283 -17.18 3.75 4.52
C MET A 283 -17.02 2.46 3.72
N LEU A 284 -15.79 1.95 3.57
CA LEU A 284 -15.50 0.65 2.96
C LEU A 284 -16.30 -0.46 3.61
N LEU A 285 -16.32 -0.52 4.93
CA LEU A 285 -17.05 -1.58 5.64
C LEU A 285 -18.55 -1.44 5.53
N ILE A 286 -19.07 -0.21 5.63
CA ILE A 286 -20.49 0.06 5.45
C ILE A 286 -20.93 -0.32 4.03
N PHE A 287 -20.11 -0.05 3.02
CA PHE A 287 -20.42 -0.36 1.62
C PHE A 287 -20.21 -1.83 1.26
N ALA A 288 -19.26 -2.49 1.91
CA ALA A 288 -19.01 -3.92 1.75
C ALA A 288 -20.11 -4.76 2.43
N PHE A 289 -20.64 -4.30 3.57
CA PHE A 289 -21.67 -5.01 4.32
C PHE A 289 -23.08 -4.72 3.80
N ARG A 290 -23.87 -5.77 3.54
CA ARG A 290 -25.30 -5.62 3.17
C ARG A 290 -26.20 -6.44 4.10
N PRO A 291 -27.14 -5.80 4.82
CA PRO A 291 -28.17 -6.53 5.54
C PRO A 291 -29.13 -7.26 4.58
N ASN A 292 -29.76 -8.35 5.07
CA ASN A 292 -30.84 -9.13 4.42
C ASN A 292 -30.44 -10.08 3.26
N SER A 293 -29.49 -10.99 3.48
CA SER A 293 -29.21 -12.16 2.63
C SER A 293 -28.83 -11.86 1.17
N ARG A 294 -28.53 -10.60 0.83
CA ARG A 294 -27.93 -10.24 -0.47
C ARG A 294 -26.42 -10.46 -0.40
N PRO A 295 -25.77 -10.88 -1.50
CA PRO A 295 -24.32 -11.00 -1.52
C PRO A 295 -23.68 -9.64 -1.22
N ASN A 296 -22.77 -9.64 -0.26
CA ASN A 296 -21.92 -8.50 0.09
C ASN A 296 -21.16 -8.07 -1.16
N ARG A 297 -21.30 -6.80 -1.54
CA ARG A 297 -20.65 -6.27 -2.74
C ARG A 297 -20.51 -4.76 -2.71
N ILE A 298 -19.38 -4.29 -3.22
CA ILE A 298 -19.15 -2.89 -3.55
C ILE A 298 -19.66 -2.67 -4.98
N ASN A 299 -20.69 -1.85 -5.14
CA ASN A 299 -21.30 -1.57 -6.44
C ASN A 299 -20.64 -0.35 -7.12
N ARG A 300 -21.03 -0.09 -8.37
CA ARG A 300 -20.54 1.07 -9.13
C ARG A 300 -20.85 2.42 -8.47
N VAL A 301 -21.95 2.53 -7.72
CA VAL A 301 -22.31 3.77 -7.01
C VAL A 301 -21.34 4.02 -5.86
N HIS A 302 -21.03 2.99 -5.07
CA HIS A 302 -20.01 3.04 -4.03
C HIS A 302 -18.64 3.42 -4.62
N GLY A 303 -18.30 2.83 -5.77
CA GLY A 303 -17.07 3.19 -6.51
C GLY A 303 -17.04 4.66 -6.92
N GLY A 304 -18.15 5.19 -7.45
CA GLY A 304 -18.27 6.61 -7.79
C GLY A 304 -18.15 7.53 -6.57
N ILE A 305 -18.71 7.13 -5.41
CA ILE A 305 -18.58 7.87 -4.15
C ILE A 305 -17.11 7.89 -3.71
N PHE A 306 -16.42 6.75 -3.75
CA PHE A 306 -15.00 6.68 -3.40
C PHE A 306 -14.13 7.58 -4.27
N VAL A 307 -14.32 7.56 -5.60
CA VAL A 307 -13.57 8.43 -6.51
C VAL A 307 -13.90 9.90 -6.24
N ALA A 308 -15.17 10.24 -5.97
CA ALA A 308 -15.55 11.60 -5.62
C ALA A 308 -14.89 12.07 -4.31
N CYS A 309 -14.84 11.20 -3.29
CA CYS A 309 -14.10 11.45 -2.04
C CYS A 309 -12.61 11.66 -2.30
N TYR A 310 -11.99 10.85 -3.17
CA TYR A 310 -10.57 10.98 -3.53
C TYR A 310 -10.28 12.34 -4.20
N VAL A 311 -11.09 12.73 -5.18
CA VAL A 311 -10.95 14.01 -5.87
C VAL A 311 -11.16 15.17 -4.90
N GLY A 312 -12.20 15.11 -4.07
CA GLY A 312 -12.49 16.14 -3.06
C GLY A 312 -11.36 16.29 -2.03
N TYR A 313 -10.84 15.17 -1.52
CA TYR A 313 -9.69 15.16 -0.63
C TYR A 313 -8.44 15.73 -1.29
N THR A 314 -8.14 15.32 -2.52
CA THR A 314 -6.96 15.81 -3.26
C THR A 314 -7.03 17.33 -3.46
N ILE A 315 -8.20 17.86 -3.83
CA ILE A 315 -8.41 19.32 -3.93
C ILE A 315 -8.19 20.00 -2.57
N TYR A 316 -8.74 19.43 -1.50
CA TYR A 316 -8.58 19.97 -0.15
C TYR A 316 -7.11 19.97 0.31
N VAL A 317 -6.37 18.90 0.06
CA VAL A 317 -4.92 18.82 0.34
C VAL A 317 -4.16 19.87 -0.45
N LEU A 318 -4.43 20.02 -1.75
CA LEU A 318 -3.75 21.02 -2.58
C LEU A 318 -4.05 22.46 -2.14
N GLN A 319 -5.27 22.75 -1.65
CA GLN A 319 -5.62 24.08 -1.13
C GLN A 319 -4.96 24.38 0.22
N THR A 320 -4.75 23.37 1.06
CA THR A 320 -4.21 23.52 2.42
C THR A 320 -2.72 23.18 2.52
N GLY A 321 -2.10 22.76 1.41
CA GLY A 321 -0.74 22.26 1.35
C GLY A 321 0.33 23.29 0.98
N PHE A 322 -0.07 24.49 0.56
CA PHE A 322 0.86 25.59 0.34
C PHE A 322 1.33 26.13 1.70
N ILE A 323 2.64 26.11 1.91
CA ILE A 323 3.27 26.67 3.11
C ILE A 323 3.10 28.20 3.03
N ALA A 324 2.39 28.78 4.00
CA ALA A 324 2.30 30.23 4.16
C ALA A 324 3.59 30.81 4.72
#